data_AF-A0A8S2WI79-F1
#
_entry.id   AF-A0A8S2WI79-F1
#
_cell.length_a   1.000
_cell.length_b   1.000
_cell.length_c   1.000
_cell.angle_alpha   90.00
_cell.angle_beta   90.00
_cell.angle_gamma   90.00
#
_symmetry.space_group_name_H-M   'P 1'
#
loop_
_entity.id
_entity.type
_entity.pdbx_description
1 polymer ?
#
loop_
_entity_poly.entity_id
_entity_poly.type
_entity_poly.pdbx_seq_one_letter_code
_entity_poly.pdbx_strand_id
1 'polypeptide(L)'
;CFLLFDQKIHTHEILKHLRVMYGDGHQMQNEELELLDENTVKSEFESFMNADQGNHEKYVAFSFKHDLLKATQYTIQLPSGCPSAEGPLKTRSEWSASFHTYEPLKITDWYPNMALKQSVDPGNSWSITFNNSLDHSTLNKSLFKFEPEVNGLGIEHTKDNDRQIIIHNSSEPNTVYKLFIQSAAIKDIYGQRLEYNNSDNSIQFHVHDPPPLIGDISGATGIAPNIYTKTEFKIRKVLKM
;
A
#
# COMPACT_ATOMS: atom_id res chain seq x y z
N CYS A 1 15.88 -5.86 14.52
CA CYS A 1 17.11 -5.29 13.94
C CYS A 1 18.25 -6.27 14.08
N PHE A 2 19.18 -6.32 13.12
CA PHE A 2 20.31 -7.25 13.11
C PHE A 2 21.59 -6.54 12.66
N LEU A 3 22.66 -6.63 13.47
CA LEU A 3 23.98 -6.08 13.18
C LEU A 3 24.99 -7.22 13.19
N LEU A 4 25.71 -7.41 12.07
CA LEU A 4 26.78 -8.39 11.93
C LEU A 4 28.13 -7.71 12.01
N PHE A 5 29.06 -8.34 12.73
CA PHE A 5 30.41 -7.88 12.96
C PHE A 5 31.41 -8.83 12.29
N ASP A 6 32.59 -8.31 11.94
CA ASP A 6 33.70 -9.11 11.42
C ASP A 6 34.45 -9.88 12.52
N GLN A 7 34.32 -9.45 13.78
CA GLN A 7 34.92 -10.02 14.99
C GLN A 7 33.88 -10.54 15.98
N LYS A 8 34.30 -11.42 16.89
CA LYS A 8 33.49 -11.80 18.05
C LYS A 8 33.22 -10.59 18.95
N ILE A 9 32.03 -10.57 19.53
CA ILE A 9 31.56 -9.48 20.38
C ILE A 9 30.94 -10.02 21.66
N HIS A 10 30.80 -9.13 22.66
CA HIS A 10 29.95 -9.36 23.81
C HIS A 10 28.60 -8.68 23.57
N THR A 11 27.58 -9.46 23.20
CA THR A 11 26.25 -8.94 22.77
C THR A 11 25.65 -7.92 23.75
N HIS A 12 25.71 -8.20 25.05
CA HIS A 12 25.21 -7.29 26.10
C HIS A 12 26.01 -5.99 26.18
N GLU A 13 27.31 -6.02 25.91
CA GLU A 13 28.14 -4.80 25.89
C GLU A 13 27.83 -3.97 24.65
N ILE A 14 27.66 -4.58 23.48
CA ILE A 14 27.23 -3.86 22.27
C ILE A 14 25.87 -3.19 22.52
N LEU A 15 24.91 -3.91 23.10
CA LEU A 15 23.57 -3.38 23.36
C LEU A 15 23.62 -2.13 24.25
N LYS A 16 24.52 -2.07 25.25
CA LYS A 16 24.72 -0.87 26.10
C LYS A 16 25.35 0.32 25.37
N HIS A 17 26.07 0.08 24.28
CA HIS A 17 26.72 1.14 23.49
C HIS A 17 25.86 1.63 22.33
N LEU A 18 24.86 0.85 21.91
CA LEU A 18 23.93 1.25 20.85
C LEU A 18 23.17 2.50 21.26
N ARG A 19 22.99 3.41 20.30
CA ARG A 19 22.10 4.56 20.43
C ARG A 19 21.06 4.46 19.34
N VAL A 20 19.79 4.60 19.72
CA VAL A 20 18.70 4.69 18.76
C VAL A 20 18.11 6.07 18.85
N MET A 21 18.38 6.87 17.82
CA MET A 21 17.85 8.22 17.64
C MET A 21 16.56 8.17 16.84
N TYR A 22 15.61 9.06 17.11
CA TYR A 22 14.37 9.16 16.35
C TYR A 22 13.79 10.58 16.31
N GLY A 23 13.02 10.85 15.26
CA GLY A 23 12.36 12.14 15.07
C GLY A 23 13.33 13.32 15.14
N ASP A 24 12.94 14.37 15.84
CA ASP A 24 13.72 15.61 16.01
C ASP A 24 14.85 15.49 17.05
N GLY A 25 15.63 14.40 16.99
CA GLY A 25 16.81 14.20 17.84
C GLY A 25 16.52 13.60 19.21
N HIS A 26 15.39 12.91 19.38
CA HIS A 26 15.13 12.12 20.58
C HIS A 26 15.98 10.84 20.58
N GLN A 27 16.35 10.35 21.76
CA GLN A 27 17.09 9.10 21.93
C GLN A 27 16.28 8.14 22.80
N MET A 28 16.16 6.88 22.36
CA MET A 28 15.62 5.79 23.18
C MET A 28 16.60 5.38 24.27
N GLN A 29 16.06 4.92 25.39
CA GLN A 29 16.84 4.27 26.43
C GLN A 29 17.17 2.83 26.02
N ASN A 30 18.36 2.35 26.36
CA ASN A 30 18.81 1.01 25.98
C ASN A 30 17.95 -0.09 26.63
N GLU A 31 17.29 0.20 27.75
CA GLU A 31 16.33 -0.68 28.42
C GLU A 31 15.05 -0.90 27.60
N GLU A 32 14.77 -0.06 26.61
CA GLU A 32 13.66 -0.23 25.66
C GLU A 32 14.00 -1.21 24.53
N LEU A 33 15.27 -1.64 24.45
CA LEU A 33 15.72 -2.66 23.53
C LEU A 33 15.68 -4.03 24.21
N GLU A 34 15.34 -5.06 23.44
CA GLU A 34 15.32 -6.43 23.91
C GLU A 34 16.09 -7.33 22.94
N LEU A 35 16.99 -8.16 23.45
CA LEU A 35 17.71 -9.11 22.61
C LEU A 35 16.75 -10.18 22.09
N LEU A 36 16.88 -10.49 20.81
CA LEU A 36 16.14 -11.60 20.21
C LEU A 36 16.77 -12.92 20.64
N ASP A 37 15.93 -13.93 20.86
CA ASP A 37 16.39 -15.29 21.12
C ASP A 37 16.90 -15.96 19.83
N GLU A 38 17.73 -16.99 19.98
CA GLU A 38 18.39 -17.66 18.85
C GLU A 38 17.42 -18.26 17.83
N ASN A 39 16.25 -18.76 18.25
CA ASN A 39 15.29 -19.35 17.33
C ASN A 39 14.65 -18.26 16.44
N THR A 40 14.30 -17.12 17.04
CA THR A 40 13.79 -15.95 16.31
C THR A 40 14.84 -15.44 15.33
N VAL A 41 16.09 -15.31 15.77
CA VAL A 41 17.18 -14.86 14.89
C VAL A 41 17.38 -15.81 13.71
N LYS A 42 17.37 -17.12 13.97
CA LYS A 42 17.52 -18.13 12.92
C LYS A 42 16.36 -18.07 11.93
N SER A 43 15.13 -17.87 12.39
CA SER A 43 13.96 -17.79 11.51
C SER A 43 13.94 -16.52 10.65
N GLU A 44 14.33 -15.37 11.19
CA GLU A 44 14.17 -14.07 10.51
C GLU A 44 15.41 -13.64 9.73
N PHE A 45 16.61 -14.06 10.18
CA PHE A 45 17.89 -13.60 9.64
C PHE A 45 18.73 -14.74 9.08
N GLU A 46 18.14 -15.88 8.73
CA GLU A 46 18.84 -17.03 8.14
C GLU A 46 19.70 -16.62 6.94
N SER A 47 19.17 -15.73 6.08
CA SER A 47 19.88 -15.24 4.89
C SER A 47 21.15 -14.42 5.20
N PHE A 48 21.24 -13.84 6.41
CA PHE A 48 22.42 -13.13 6.90
C PHE A 48 23.36 -14.06 7.69
N MET A 49 22.82 -15.15 8.21
CA MET A 49 23.54 -16.14 9.01
C MET A 49 24.02 -17.29 8.12
N ASN A 50 25.26 -17.21 7.61
CA ASN A 50 25.87 -18.36 6.96
C ASN A 50 25.97 -19.53 7.95
N ALA A 51 25.16 -20.57 7.74
CA ALA A 51 25.04 -21.73 8.62
C ALA A 51 26.38 -22.45 8.89
N ASP A 52 27.34 -22.36 7.96
CA ASP A 52 28.65 -23.02 8.04
C ASP A 52 29.73 -22.20 8.78
N GLN A 53 29.48 -20.94 9.15
CA GLN A 53 30.53 -20.05 9.69
C GLN A 53 30.55 -19.85 11.21
N GLY A 54 29.61 -20.42 11.96
CA GLY A 54 29.63 -20.27 13.43
C GLY A 54 29.53 -18.81 13.89
N ASN A 55 28.75 -17.98 13.19
CA ASN A 55 28.64 -16.54 13.43
C ASN A 55 27.83 -16.16 14.68
N HIS A 56 27.51 -17.11 15.56
CA HIS A 56 26.68 -16.88 16.75
C HIS A 56 27.27 -15.84 17.72
N GLU A 57 28.59 -15.67 17.72
CA GLU A 57 29.31 -14.71 18.58
C GLU A 57 29.59 -13.38 17.89
N LYS A 58 29.12 -13.19 16.65
CA LYS A 58 29.48 -12.05 15.80
C LYS A 58 28.30 -11.15 15.46
N TYR A 59 27.16 -11.30 16.11
CA TYR A 59 26.00 -10.46 15.84
C TYR A 59 25.29 -9.99 17.10
N VAL A 60 24.58 -8.88 16.95
CA VAL A 60 23.58 -8.40 17.89
C VAL A 60 22.27 -8.30 17.14
N ALA A 61 21.26 -9.01 17.64
CA ALA A 61 19.90 -8.95 17.16
C ALA A 61 19.00 -8.50 18.29
N PHE A 62 18.19 -7.47 18.03
CA PHE A 62 17.31 -6.89 19.04
C PHE A 62 16.00 -6.38 18.43
N SER A 63 14.97 -6.33 19.26
CA SER A 63 13.67 -5.69 19.00
C SER A 63 13.47 -4.49 19.93
N PHE A 64 12.35 -3.79 19.71
CA PHE A 64 11.88 -2.71 20.58
C PHE A 64 10.76 -3.26 21.47
N LYS A 65 10.81 -2.97 22.78
CA LYS A 65 9.79 -3.42 23.74
C LYS A 65 8.43 -2.74 23.56
N HIS A 66 8.44 -1.56 22.94
CA HIS A 66 7.25 -0.76 22.68
C HIS A 66 7.14 -0.47 21.18
N ASP A 67 5.91 -0.22 20.74
CA ASP A 67 5.66 0.19 19.36
C ASP A 67 6.42 1.47 19.02
N LEU A 68 7.04 1.46 17.85
CA LEU A 68 7.71 2.64 17.30
C LEU A 68 6.67 3.70 16.90
N LEU A 69 7.07 4.96 16.96
CA LEU A 69 6.30 6.06 16.40
C LEU A 69 6.16 5.86 14.89
N LYS A 70 4.96 6.14 14.38
CA LYS A 70 4.65 6.09 12.94
C LYS A 70 5.26 7.27 12.21
N ALA A 71 5.41 7.16 10.88
CA ALA A 71 5.97 8.22 10.03
C ALA A 71 7.26 8.85 10.59
N THR A 72 8.11 8.05 11.26
CA THR A 72 9.24 8.55 12.01
C THR A 72 10.52 7.92 11.49
N GLN A 73 11.54 8.76 11.26
CA GLN A 73 12.88 8.29 10.98
C GLN A 73 13.54 7.80 12.27
N TYR A 74 14.13 6.62 12.21
CA TYR A 74 14.95 6.03 13.26
C TYR A 74 16.37 5.84 12.74
N THR A 75 17.37 6.21 13.55
CA THR A 75 18.78 6.01 13.26
C THR A 75 19.41 5.20 14.37
N ILE A 76 19.89 4.01 14.03
CA ILE A 76 20.68 3.16 14.91
C ILE A 76 22.14 3.57 14.73
N GLN A 77 22.81 3.88 15.82
CA GLN A 77 24.22 4.27 15.85
C GLN A 77 24.99 3.37 16.80
N LEU A 78 26.18 2.97 16.35
CA LEU A 78 27.20 2.35 17.18
C LEU A 78 28.41 3.28 17.20
N PRO A 79 28.63 4.03 18.29
CA PRO A 79 29.75 4.96 18.40
C PRO A 79 31.12 4.25 18.27
N SER A 80 32.15 5.03 17.94
CA SER A 80 33.53 4.57 18.09
C SER A 80 33.82 4.19 19.54
N GLY A 81 34.73 3.24 19.77
CA GLY A 81 35.14 2.81 21.11
C GLY A 81 34.41 1.58 21.64
N CYS A 82 33.56 0.94 20.83
CA CYS A 82 32.84 -0.26 21.20
C CYS A 82 33.80 -1.47 21.33
N PRO A 83 33.72 -2.26 22.40
CA PRO A 83 34.67 -3.34 22.68
C PRO A 83 34.49 -4.57 21.77
N SER A 84 35.62 -5.24 21.48
CA SER A 84 35.67 -6.57 20.87
C SER A 84 35.80 -7.65 21.94
N ALA A 85 35.31 -8.86 21.66
CA ALA A 85 35.56 -10.03 22.49
C ALA A 85 36.85 -10.78 22.10
N GLU A 86 37.47 -10.44 20.96
CA GLU A 86 38.70 -11.10 20.48
C GLU A 86 39.98 -10.45 21.02
N GLY A 87 39.94 -9.16 21.36
CA GLY A 87 41.13 -8.42 21.77
C GLY A 87 40.86 -6.97 22.17
N PRO A 88 41.91 -6.19 22.48
CA PRO A 88 41.76 -4.84 23.06
C PRO A 88 41.32 -3.78 22.04
N LEU A 89 41.25 -4.13 20.75
CA LEU A 89 40.86 -3.20 19.70
C LEU A 89 39.37 -2.88 19.80
N LYS A 90 39.05 -1.61 19.60
CA LYS A 90 37.69 -1.07 19.63
C LYS A 90 37.29 -0.58 18.24
N THR A 91 35.99 -0.40 18.00
CA THR A 91 35.50 0.26 16.79
C THR A 91 36.16 1.63 16.61
N ARG A 92 36.73 1.90 15.43
CA ARG A 92 37.53 3.11 15.17
C ARG A 92 36.69 4.32 14.78
N SER A 93 35.55 4.08 14.17
CA SER A 93 34.61 5.08 13.68
C SER A 93 33.20 4.72 14.13
N GLU A 94 32.32 5.71 14.15
CA GLU A 94 30.89 5.46 14.29
C GLU A 94 30.36 4.69 13.08
N TRP A 95 29.49 3.73 13.34
CA TRP A 95 28.63 3.11 12.33
C TRP A 95 27.20 3.56 12.56
N SER A 96 26.45 3.80 11.49
CA SER A 96 25.03 4.12 11.60
C SER A 96 24.22 3.56 10.44
N ALA A 97 22.94 3.28 10.70
CA ALA A 97 21.94 2.93 9.72
C ALA A 97 20.62 3.60 10.07
N SER A 98 19.87 4.04 9.07
CA SER A 98 18.57 4.67 9.28
C SER A 98 17.46 3.93 8.55
N PHE A 99 16.28 3.92 9.16
CA PHE A 99 15.05 3.42 8.55
C PHE A 99 13.89 4.37 8.88
N HIS A 100 12.79 4.24 8.16
CA HIS A 100 11.57 5.00 8.43
C HIS A 100 10.44 4.01 8.73
N THR A 101 9.68 4.30 9.77
CA THR A 101 8.42 3.60 10.01
C THR A 101 7.35 4.04 9.01
N TYR A 102 6.39 3.16 8.74
CA TYR A 102 5.32 3.43 7.80
C TYR A 102 4.49 4.66 8.21
N GLU A 103 4.05 5.42 7.22
CA GLU A 103 3.10 6.50 7.44
C GLU A 103 1.74 5.94 7.89
N PRO A 104 0.91 6.73 8.59
CA PRO A 104 -0.48 6.38 8.82
C PRO A 104 -1.19 6.02 7.50
N LEU A 105 -2.04 5.00 7.55
CA LEU A 105 -2.78 4.56 6.37
C LEU A 105 -3.72 5.68 5.90
N LYS A 106 -3.55 6.13 4.66
CA LYS A 106 -4.36 7.18 4.02
C LYS A 106 -4.65 6.82 2.57
N ILE A 107 -5.71 7.42 2.05
CA ILE A 107 -6.00 7.43 0.61
C ILE A 107 -5.07 8.46 -0.03
N THR A 108 -4.37 8.05 -1.08
CA THR A 108 -3.43 8.90 -1.82
C THR A 108 -3.98 9.35 -3.17
N ASP A 109 -4.85 8.55 -3.77
CA ASP A 109 -5.48 8.86 -5.05
C ASP A 109 -6.79 8.06 -5.23
N TRP A 110 -7.60 8.48 -6.20
CA TRP A 110 -8.73 7.72 -6.71
C TRP A 110 -8.98 8.05 -8.18
N TYR A 111 -9.61 7.11 -8.90
CA TYR A 111 -9.96 7.28 -10.30
C TYR A 111 -11.39 6.83 -10.55
N PRO A 112 -12.18 7.53 -11.40
CA PRO A 112 -11.90 8.88 -11.91
C PRO A 112 -11.85 9.94 -10.80
N ASN A 113 -11.00 10.95 -10.98
CA ASN A 113 -11.02 12.15 -10.15
C ASN A 113 -11.16 13.43 -11.01
N MET A 114 -11.68 14.48 -10.37
CA MET A 114 -11.92 15.78 -11.01
C MET A 114 -10.64 16.50 -11.44
N ALA A 115 -9.52 16.28 -10.74
CA ALA A 115 -8.26 16.99 -10.98
C ALA A 115 -7.72 16.73 -12.39
N LEU A 116 -7.97 15.54 -12.93
CA LEU A 116 -7.51 15.15 -14.26
C LEU A 116 -8.54 15.46 -15.37
N LYS A 117 -9.68 16.10 -15.06
CA LYS A 117 -10.86 16.18 -15.95
C LYS A 117 -11.28 14.80 -16.50
N GLN A 118 -10.91 13.75 -15.78
CA GLN A 118 -11.23 12.37 -16.12
C GLN A 118 -12.62 12.12 -15.53
N SER A 119 -13.64 12.33 -16.34
CA SER A 119 -14.94 11.72 -16.12
C SER A 119 -15.01 10.46 -17.00
N VAL A 120 -15.81 9.49 -16.60
CA VAL A 120 -15.89 8.19 -17.27
C VAL A 120 -17.30 7.89 -17.73
N ASP A 121 -17.40 7.00 -18.70
CA ASP A 121 -18.65 6.41 -19.14
C ASP A 121 -19.34 5.63 -18.01
N PRO A 122 -20.67 5.54 -18.05
CA PRO A 122 -21.44 4.67 -17.16
C PRO A 122 -20.90 3.23 -17.12
N GLY A 123 -20.71 2.69 -15.92
CA GLY A 123 -20.28 1.30 -15.71
C GLY A 123 -18.77 1.06 -15.79
N ASN A 124 -17.96 2.07 -16.15
CA ASN A 124 -16.51 1.96 -16.04
C ASN A 124 -16.09 1.81 -14.57
N SER A 125 -15.18 0.89 -14.28
CA SER A 125 -14.69 0.64 -12.92
C SER A 125 -14.01 1.87 -12.33
N TRP A 126 -14.19 2.07 -11.03
CA TRP A 126 -13.49 3.10 -10.27
C TRP A 126 -12.36 2.46 -9.46
N SER A 127 -11.43 3.26 -8.94
CA SER A 127 -10.38 2.76 -8.07
C SER A 127 -10.02 3.75 -6.97
N ILE A 128 -9.49 3.21 -5.87
CA ILE A 128 -8.94 3.99 -4.75
C ILE A 128 -7.57 3.42 -4.43
N THR A 129 -6.59 4.30 -4.31
CA THR A 129 -5.20 3.97 -4.02
C THR A 129 -4.80 4.48 -2.64
N PHE A 130 -4.01 3.67 -1.94
CA PHE A 130 -3.56 3.90 -0.57
C PHE A 130 -2.03 3.98 -0.52
N ASN A 131 -1.49 4.61 0.53
CA ASN A 131 -0.03 4.67 0.72
C ASN A 131 0.59 3.35 1.20
N ASN A 132 -0.17 2.52 1.91
CA ASN A 132 0.28 1.24 2.47
C ASN A 132 -0.53 0.07 1.91
N SER A 133 0.05 -1.13 1.94
CA SER A 133 -0.64 -2.37 1.52
C SER A 133 -1.76 -2.72 2.51
N LEU A 134 -2.95 -3.01 2.00
CA LEU A 134 -4.14 -3.27 2.79
C LEU A 134 -4.18 -4.71 3.32
N ASP A 135 -4.78 -4.88 4.50
CA ASP A 135 -5.21 -6.20 4.96
C ASP A 135 -6.54 -6.56 4.29
N HIS A 136 -6.46 -7.28 3.17
CA HIS A 136 -7.62 -7.68 2.37
C HIS A 136 -8.60 -8.59 3.12
N SER A 137 -8.19 -9.25 4.21
CA SER A 137 -9.07 -10.12 4.99
C SER A 137 -10.19 -9.34 5.70
N THR A 138 -9.99 -8.04 5.91
CA THR A 138 -10.94 -7.15 6.58
C THR A 138 -11.84 -6.39 5.59
N LEU A 139 -11.47 -6.35 4.32
CA LEU A 139 -12.16 -5.58 3.29
C LEU A 139 -13.42 -6.28 2.82
N ASN A 140 -14.54 -5.57 2.87
CA ASN A 140 -15.80 -6.03 2.31
C ASN A 140 -16.60 -4.85 1.76
N LYS A 141 -17.54 -5.14 0.86
CA LYS A 141 -18.32 -4.12 0.15
C LYS A 141 -19.14 -3.20 1.07
N SER A 142 -19.54 -3.66 2.26
CA SER A 142 -20.40 -2.86 3.15
C SER A 142 -19.68 -1.68 3.81
N LEU A 143 -18.34 -1.67 3.74
CA LEU A 143 -17.51 -0.57 4.22
C LEU A 143 -17.58 0.67 3.32
N PHE A 144 -18.08 0.51 2.10
CA PHE A 144 -18.17 1.54 1.07
C PHE A 144 -19.64 1.81 0.76
N LYS A 145 -20.08 3.04 1.02
CA LYS A 145 -21.44 3.49 0.71
C LYS A 145 -21.37 4.66 -0.26
N PHE A 146 -22.30 4.68 -1.20
CA PHE A 146 -22.36 5.73 -2.22
C PHE A 146 -23.69 6.48 -2.13
N GLU A 147 -23.62 7.79 -2.39
CA GLU A 147 -24.78 8.63 -2.61
C GLU A 147 -24.65 9.35 -3.95
N PRO A 148 -25.58 9.16 -4.90
CA PRO A 148 -26.71 8.22 -4.84
C PRO A 148 -26.27 6.74 -4.75
N GLU A 149 -27.18 5.84 -4.41
CA GLU A 149 -26.85 4.41 -4.30
C GLU A 149 -26.37 3.86 -5.65
N VAL A 150 -25.33 3.01 -5.61
CA VAL A 150 -24.74 2.38 -6.79
C VAL A 150 -25.26 0.96 -6.93
N ASN A 151 -25.89 0.67 -8.06
CA ASN A 151 -26.30 -0.69 -8.42
C ASN A 151 -25.08 -1.56 -8.76
N GLY A 152 -25.16 -2.86 -8.46
CA GLY A 152 -24.13 -3.82 -8.85
C GLY A 152 -22.77 -3.63 -8.17
N LEU A 153 -22.72 -2.95 -7.02
CA LEU A 153 -21.46 -2.63 -6.34
C LEU A 153 -20.63 -3.90 -6.00
N GLY A 154 -19.44 -3.98 -6.58
CA GLY A 154 -18.44 -5.00 -6.31
C GLY A 154 -17.10 -4.36 -5.91
N ILE A 155 -16.42 -4.95 -4.93
CA ILE A 155 -15.06 -4.55 -4.54
C ILE A 155 -14.12 -5.70 -4.91
N GLU A 156 -13.16 -5.40 -5.75
CA GLU A 156 -12.08 -6.30 -6.15
C GLU A 156 -10.74 -5.78 -5.61
N HIS A 157 -9.89 -6.70 -5.16
CA HIS A 157 -8.50 -6.44 -4.82
C HIS A 157 -7.62 -7.31 -5.72
N THR A 158 -6.62 -6.70 -6.34
CA THR A 158 -5.69 -7.40 -7.23
C THR A 158 -4.50 -7.92 -6.44
N LYS A 159 -4.12 -9.19 -6.62
CA LYS A 159 -2.95 -9.78 -5.95
C LYS A 159 -1.63 -9.09 -6.29
N ASP A 160 -1.57 -8.42 -7.44
CA ASP A 160 -0.38 -7.73 -7.93
C ASP A 160 -0.28 -6.29 -7.43
N ASN A 161 -1.33 -5.75 -6.78
CA ASN A 161 -1.36 -4.41 -6.23
C ASN A 161 -2.22 -4.32 -4.96
N ASP A 162 -1.61 -4.64 -3.82
CA ASP A 162 -2.27 -4.63 -2.50
C ASP A 162 -2.55 -3.22 -1.95
N ARG A 163 -2.22 -2.17 -2.71
CA ARG A 163 -2.46 -0.77 -2.33
C ARG A 163 -3.62 -0.14 -3.07
N GLN A 164 -4.35 -0.93 -3.85
CA GLN A 164 -5.47 -0.45 -4.66
C GLN A 164 -6.66 -1.37 -4.52
N ILE A 165 -7.84 -0.76 -4.47
CA ILE A 165 -9.11 -1.47 -4.69
C ILE A 165 -9.73 -1.02 -6.00
N ILE A 166 -10.37 -1.95 -6.69
CA ILE A 166 -11.18 -1.69 -7.87
C ILE A 166 -12.66 -1.81 -7.47
N ILE A 167 -13.45 -0.86 -7.92
CA ILE A 167 -14.87 -0.73 -7.60
C ILE A 167 -15.66 -0.93 -8.89
N HIS A 168 -16.30 -2.09 -8.98
CA HIS A 168 -17.24 -2.43 -10.05
C HIS A 168 -18.60 -1.81 -9.74
N ASN A 169 -19.22 -1.20 -10.75
CA ASN A 169 -20.44 -0.44 -10.58
C ASN A 169 -21.34 -0.54 -11.82
N SER A 170 -22.62 -0.26 -11.63
CA SER A 170 -23.58 0.07 -12.68
C SER A 170 -24.09 1.49 -12.44
N SER A 171 -23.20 2.46 -12.64
CA SER A 171 -23.49 3.88 -12.44
C SER A 171 -24.41 4.45 -13.52
N GLU A 172 -25.22 5.42 -13.16
CA GLU A 172 -26.05 6.19 -14.10
C GLU A 172 -25.25 7.33 -14.76
N PRO A 173 -25.58 7.70 -16.01
CA PRO A 173 -24.98 8.86 -16.66
C PRO A 173 -25.32 10.18 -15.96
N ASN A 174 -24.50 11.21 -16.20
CA ASN A 174 -24.66 12.56 -15.66
C ASN A 174 -24.86 12.61 -14.14
N THR A 175 -24.21 11.70 -13.42
CA THR A 175 -24.39 11.51 -11.99
C THR A 175 -23.05 11.66 -11.27
N VAL A 176 -23.07 12.37 -10.14
CA VAL A 176 -21.92 12.48 -9.24
C VAL A 176 -22.18 11.58 -8.04
N TYR A 177 -21.31 10.59 -7.85
CA TYR A 177 -21.35 9.66 -6.74
C TYR A 177 -20.37 10.08 -5.65
N LYS A 178 -20.88 10.37 -4.46
CA LYS A 178 -20.07 10.63 -3.27
C LYS A 178 -19.85 9.35 -2.49
N LEU A 179 -18.59 9.08 -2.13
CA LEU A 179 -18.20 7.91 -1.36
C LEU A 179 -18.11 8.20 0.13
N PHE A 180 -18.74 7.34 0.93
CA PHE A 180 -18.63 7.28 2.38
C PHE A 180 -17.94 5.97 2.80
N ILE A 181 -16.85 6.10 3.56
CA ILE A 181 -16.00 4.99 3.97
C ILE A 181 -16.10 4.79 5.49
N GLN A 182 -16.31 3.56 5.92
CA GLN A 182 -16.18 3.15 7.32
C GLN A 182 -14.70 2.94 7.69
N SER A 183 -13.95 4.05 7.75
CA SER A 183 -12.48 4.06 7.85
C SER A 183 -11.91 3.26 9.03
N ALA A 184 -12.59 3.26 10.18
CA ALA A 184 -12.16 2.53 11.38
C ALA A 184 -12.06 0.99 11.21
N ALA A 185 -12.71 0.43 10.20
CA ALA A 185 -12.70 -1.01 9.90
C ALA A 185 -11.66 -1.42 8.85
N ILE A 186 -11.11 -0.45 8.09
CA ILE A 186 -10.09 -0.69 7.07
C ILE A 186 -8.72 -0.64 7.72
N LYS A 187 -7.89 -1.67 7.48
CA LYS A 187 -6.54 -1.78 8.02
C LYS A 187 -5.50 -2.02 6.93
N ASP A 188 -4.27 -1.62 7.23
CA ASP A 188 -3.08 -2.09 6.51
C ASP A 188 -2.54 -3.40 7.10
N ILE A 189 -1.58 -4.02 6.40
CA ILE A 189 -0.91 -5.26 6.85
C ILE A 189 -0.12 -5.09 8.15
N TYR A 190 0.09 -3.86 8.62
CA TYR A 190 0.74 -3.54 9.89
C TYR A 190 -0.29 -3.25 11.00
N GLY A 191 -1.59 -3.42 10.71
CA GLY A 191 -2.69 -3.23 11.65
C GLY A 191 -3.14 -1.78 11.84
N GLN A 192 -2.59 -0.82 11.10
CA GLN A 192 -2.97 0.58 11.17
C GLN A 192 -4.34 0.79 10.51
N ARG A 193 -5.22 1.57 11.16
CA ARG A 193 -6.52 1.92 10.60
C ARG A 193 -6.42 3.08 9.62
N LEU A 194 -7.32 3.11 8.63
CA LEU A 194 -7.42 4.20 7.67
C LEU A 194 -7.77 5.52 8.39
N GLU A 195 -6.92 6.53 8.21
CA GLU A 195 -7.18 7.90 8.62
C GLU A 195 -7.92 8.62 7.50
N TYR A 196 -9.25 8.54 7.53
CA TYR A 196 -10.10 9.23 6.58
C TYR A 196 -11.36 9.74 7.27
N ASN A 197 -11.65 11.01 7.02
CA ASN A 197 -12.85 11.69 7.47
C ASN A 197 -13.73 12.02 6.26
N ASN A 198 -14.97 11.53 6.25
CA ASN A 198 -15.91 11.73 5.15
C ASN A 198 -16.32 13.20 4.93
N SER A 199 -16.07 14.10 5.89
CA SER A 199 -16.32 15.54 5.73
C SER A 199 -15.20 16.29 5.00
N ASP A 200 -13.96 15.82 5.11
CA ASP A 200 -12.79 16.50 4.57
C ASP A 200 -12.45 15.90 3.20
N ASN A 201 -12.50 16.73 2.14
CA ASN A 201 -12.21 16.31 0.77
C ASN A 201 -12.95 15.04 0.32
N SER A 202 -14.28 15.09 0.32
CA SER A 202 -15.11 13.93 -0.06
C SER A 202 -14.70 13.37 -1.42
N ILE A 203 -14.37 12.09 -1.46
CA ILE A 203 -14.13 11.35 -2.70
C ILE A 203 -15.43 11.36 -3.52
N GLN A 204 -15.30 11.80 -4.77
CA GLN A 204 -16.40 11.88 -5.73
C GLN A 204 -15.98 11.28 -7.07
N PHE A 205 -16.91 10.53 -7.66
CA PHE A 205 -16.79 9.97 -8.99
C PHE A 205 -17.82 10.63 -9.89
N HIS A 206 -17.35 11.25 -10.97
CA HIS A 206 -18.17 12.02 -11.91
C HIS A 206 -18.38 11.19 -13.17
N VAL A 207 -19.63 10.83 -13.45
CA VAL A 207 -20.02 10.03 -14.61
C VAL A 207 -20.72 10.93 -15.62
N HIS A 208 -20.26 10.94 -16.87
CA HIS A 208 -20.83 11.75 -17.94
C HIS A 208 -21.79 10.93 -18.82
N ASP A 209 -22.31 11.55 -19.88
CA ASP A 209 -23.12 10.86 -20.88
C ASP A 209 -22.35 9.69 -21.52
N PRO A 210 -22.96 8.53 -21.76
CA PRO A 210 -22.29 7.49 -22.53
C PRO A 210 -21.90 8.06 -23.91
N PRO A 211 -20.79 7.57 -24.50
CA PRO A 211 -20.41 7.99 -25.84
C PRO A 211 -21.54 7.65 -26.81
N PRO A 212 -21.70 8.41 -27.91
CA PRO A 212 -22.70 8.09 -28.91
C PRO A 212 -22.48 6.65 -29.42
N LEU A 213 -23.57 5.95 -29.70
CA LEU A 213 -23.52 4.62 -30.32
C LEU A 213 -22.82 4.73 -31.69
N ILE A 214 -21.62 4.17 -31.78
CA ILE A 214 -20.90 4.00 -33.04
C ILE A 214 -21.00 2.52 -33.41
N GLY A 215 -21.74 2.24 -34.48
CA GLY A 215 -21.81 0.89 -35.05
C GLY A 215 -20.88 0.81 -36.25
N ASP A 216 -19.86 -0.04 -36.16
CA ASP A 216 -19.03 -0.40 -37.30
C ASP A 216 -19.53 -1.70 -37.94
N ILE A 217 -19.76 -1.67 -39.25
CA ILE A 217 -19.99 -2.88 -40.05
C ILE A 217 -18.64 -3.43 -40.48
N SER A 218 -18.16 -4.49 -39.84
CA SER A 218 -17.03 -5.27 -40.35
C SER A 218 -17.55 -6.44 -41.21
N GLY A 219 -16.98 -6.59 -42.43
CA GLY A 219 -17.31 -7.70 -43.34
C GLY A 219 -18.19 -7.37 -44.56
N ALA A 220 -18.60 -6.13 -44.78
CA ALA A 220 -19.26 -5.73 -46.03
C ALA A 220 -18.23 -5.49 -47.15
N THR A 221 -17.59 -6.54 -47.65
CA THR A 221 -16.92 -6.48 -48.96
C THR A 221 -17.99 -6.44 -50.04
N GLY A 222 -18.33 -5.25 -50.55
CA GLY A 222 -19.12 -5.13 -51.77
C GLY A 222 -20.11 -3.97 -51.92
N ILE A 223 -20.03 -2.88 -51.14
CA ILE A 223 -20.85 -1.68 -51.44
C ILE A 223 -19.95 -0.44 -51.44
N ALA A 224 -19.85 0.19 -52.62
CA ALA A 224 -19.15 1.46 -52.82
C ALA A 224 -19.81 2.59 -52.00
N PRO A 225 -19.04 3.56 -51.47
CA PRO A 225 -19.62 4.65 -50.71
C PRO A 225 -20.23 5.68 -51.67
N ASN A 226 -21.53 5.90 -51.57
CA ASN A 226 -22.15 7.14 -52.02
C ASN A 226 -22.79 7.85 -50.82
N ILE A 227 -22.03 8.83 -50.31
CA ILE A 227 -22.42 10.17 -49.86
C ILE A 227 -23.92 10.34 -49.48
N TYR A 228 -24.14 10.69 -48.20
CA TYR A 228 -25.32 11.32 -47.59
C TYR A 228 -26.67 11.17 -48.31
N THR A 229 -27.54 10.31 -47.77
CA THR A 229 -28.95 10.69 -47.54
C THR A 229 -29.60 9.79 -46.48
N LYS A 230 -30.43 10.44 -45.68
CA LYS A 230 -31.40 9.92 -44.70
C LYS A 230 -32.09 8.64 -45.19
N THR A 231 -31.81 7.49 -44.55
CA THR A 231 -32.50 6.23 -44.87
C THR A 231 -33.39 5.82 -43.71
N GLU A 232 -34.69 6.05 -43.86
CA GLU A 232 -35.73 5.39 -43.07
C GLU A 232 -35.68 3.88 -43.33
N PHE A 233 -35.53 3.09 -42.27
CA PHE A 233 -35.64 1.64 -42.37
C PHE A 233 -37.11 1.22 -42.45
N LYS A 234 -37.56 0.86 -43.66
CA LYS A 234 -38.87 0.23 -43.87
C LYS A 234 -38.73 -1.29 -43.69
N ILE A 235 -39.13 -1.79 -42.53
CA ILE A 235 -39.13 -3.24 -42.23
C ILE A 235 -40.14 -3.93 -43.16
N ARG A 236 -39.67 -4.80 -44.06
CA ARG A 236 -40.53 -5.73 -44.79
C ARG A 236 -40.91 -6.88 -43.87
N LYS A 237 -42.17 -6.90 -43.47
CA LYS A 237 -42.89 -8.04 -42.90
C LYS A 237 -42.83 -9.20 -43.91
N VAL A 238 -42.11 -10.29 -43.59
CA VAL A 238 -42.29 -11.56 -44.31
C VAL A 238 -43.28 -12.40 -43.49
N LEU A 239 -44.53 -12.37 -43.94
CA LEU A 239 -45.53 -13.36 -43.62
C LEU A 239 -45.23 -14.64 -44.42
N LYS A 240 -45.01 -15.74 -43.66
CA LYS A 240 -45.34 -17.15 -43.89
C LYS A 240 -45.44 -17.72 -45.32
N MET A 241 -44.87 -18.92 -45.48
CA MET A 241 -45.70 -20.14 -45.48
C MET A 241 -45.20 -21.06 -44.37
#